data_AF-A0A7W0LSN8-F1
#
_entry.id   AF-A0A7W0LSN8-F1
#
_cell.length_a   1.000
_cell.length_b   1.000
_cell.length_c   1.000
_cell.angle_alpha   90.00
_cell.angle_beta   90.00
_cell.angle_gamma   90.00
#
_symmetry.space_group_name_H-M   'P 1'
#
loop_
_entity.id
_entity.type
_entity.pdbx_description
1 polymer ?
#
loop_
_entity_poly.entity_id
_entity_poly.type
_entity_poly.pdbx_seq_one_letter_code
_entity_poly.pdbx_strand_id
1 'polypeptide(L)'
;AFHHSMNYRSVVVHGRAVEVTNGAEKEAAMLALVDHVVPGRGAGTRPPTEAELRATIVLAMPLDEASAKVRTGPPVDDADDLGLAVWAGVLPLSVVPGVPEPDPGLLAGVELPDHVARWRRP
;
A
#
# COMPACT_ATOMS: atom_id res chain seq x y z
N ALA A 1 -4.89 -21.80 -25.05
CA ALA A 1 -4.15 -20.52 -24.98
C ALA A 1 -5.01 -19.32 -24.57
N PHE A 2 -6.35 -19.37 -24.70
CA PHE A 2 -7.22 -18.23 -24.38
C PHE A 2 -7.44 -18.02 -22.87
N HIS A 3 -7.34 -19.07 -22.04
CA HIS A 3 -7.64 -19.02 -20.60
C HIS A 3 -6.48 -18.56 -19.70
N HIS A 4 -5.42 -17.97 -20.27
CA HIS A 4 -4.37 -17.34 -19.46
C HIS A 4 -4.92 -16.10 -18.73
N SER A 5 -4.61 -16.00 -17.45
CA SER A 5 -5.13 -14.91 -16.61
C SER A 5 -4.20 -14.65 -15.42
N MET A 6 -4.63 -13.75 -14.53
CA MET A 6 -3.89 -13.34 -13.34
C MET A 6 -4.79 -13.38 -12.11
N ASN A 7 -4.26 -13.82 -10.98
CA ASN A 7 -4.91 -13.59 -9.69
C ASN A 7 -4.58 -12.17 -9.20
N TYR A 8 -5.60 -11.39 -8.87
CA TYR A 8 -5.46 -9.98 -8.50
C TYR A 8 -6.58 -9.51 -7.58
N ARG A 9 -6.37 -8.35 -6.97
CA ARG A 9 -7.36 -7.56 -6.23
C ARG A 9 -7.27 -6.13 -6.74
N SER A 10 -8.39 -5.53 -7.10
CA SER A 10 -8.46 -4.14 -7.57
C SER A 10 -9.71 -3.47 -7.02
N VAL A 11 -9.58 -2.17 -6.73
CA VAL A 11 -10.68 -1.28 -6.35
C VAL A 11 -10.61 -0.03 -7.21
N VAL A 12 -11.75 0.40 -7.74
CA VAL A 12 -11.94 1.70 -8.37
C VAL A 12 -12.88 2.50 -7.49
N VAL A 13 -12.46 3.68 -7.05
CA VAL A 13 -13.27 4.61 -6.26
C VAL A 13 -13.60 5.82 -7.13
N HIS A 14 -14.86 6.22 -7.16
CA HIS A 14 -15.33 7.43 -7.82
C HIS A 14 -15.79 8.45 -6.78
N GLY A 15 -15.50 9.71 -7.05
CA GLY A 15 -15.90 10.79 -6.16
C GLY A 15 -15.15 12.06 -6.47
N ARG A 16 -15.56 13.14 -5.80
CA ARG A 16 -14.85 14.41 -5.82
C ARG A 16 -14.05 14.52 -4.53
N ALA A 17 -12.73 14.58 -4.67
CA ALA A 17 -11.87 14.88 -3.53
C ALA A 17 -12.10 16.32 -3.04
N VAL A 18 -12.03 16.52 -1.73
CA VAL A 18 -12.14 17.81 -1.06
C VAL A 18 -10.86 18.09 -0.27
N GLU A 19 -10.45 19.35 -0.22
CA GLU A 19 -9.28 19.76 0.54
C GLU A 19 -9.59 19.77 2.05
N VAL A 20 -8.68 19.20 2.83
CA VAL A 20 -8.68 19.28 4.30
C VAL A 20 -8.03 20.59 4.72
N THR A 21 -8.85 21.58 5.07
CA THR A 21 -8.41 22.95 5.39
C THR A 21 -8.28 23.22 6.89
N ASN A 22 -8.96 22.44 7.75
CA ASN A 22 -8.79 22.54 9.19
C ASN A 22 -7.39 22.06 9.60
N GLY A 23 -6.64 22.90 10.32
CA GLY A 23 -5.24 22.60 10.67
C GLY A 23 -5.06 21.34 11.51
N ALA A 24 -5.90 21.11 12.52
CA ALA A 24 -5.81 19.94 13.39
C ALA A 24 -6.21 18.66 12.65
N GLU A 25 -7.25 18.73 11.81
CA GLU A 25 -7.65 17.62 10.95
C GLU A 25 -6.56 17.26 9.94
N LYS A 26 -5.92 18.27 9.35
CA LYS A 26 -4.84 18.10 8.39
C LYS A 26 -3.61 17.45 9.01
N GLU A 27 -3.21 17.89 10.21
CA GLU A 27 -2.13 17.27 10.96
C GLU A 27 -2.44 15.80 11.28
N ALA A 28 -3.65 15.51 11.77
CA ALA A 28 -4.10 14.15 12.05
C ALA A 28 -4.11 13.28 10.78
N ALA A 29 -4.58 13.81 9.65
CA ALA A 29 -4.59 13.11 8.37
C ALA A 29 -3.17 12.83 7.85
N MET A 30 -2.23 13.77 7.98
CA MET A 30 -0.83 13.55 7.61
C MET A 30 -0.18 12.47 8.47
N LEU A 31 -0.40 12.48 9.79
CA LEU A 31 0.10 11.44 10.69
C LEU A 31 -0.50 10.08 10.35
N ALA A 32 -1.82 10.02 10.08
CA ALA A 32 -2.49 8.80 9.66
C ALA A 32 -1.95 8.24 8.33
N LEU A 33 -1.61 9.10 7.36
CA LEU A 33 -0.97 8.68 6.11
C LEU A 33 0.43 8.10 6.34
N VAL A 34 1.24 8.75 7.19
CA VAL A 34 2.58 8.26 7.55
C VAL A 34 2.50 6.89 8.24
N ASP A 35 1.61 6.75 9.22
CA ASP A 35 1.42 5.50 9.96
C ASP A 35 0.75 4.40 9.12
N HIS A 36 -0.06 4.77 8.11
CA HIS A 36 -0.60 3.80 7.16
C HIS A 36 0.52 3.16 6.31
N VAL A 37 1.55 3.93 5.94
CA VAL A 37 2.69 3.42 5.19
C VAL A 37 3.63 2.63 6.09
N VAL A 38 4.00 3.17 7.26
CA VAL A 38 4.87 2.53 8.23
C VAL A 38 4.27 2.67 9.63
N PRO A 39 3.60 1.64 10.17
CA PRO A 39 2.94 1.73 11.48
C PRO A 39 3.89 2.17 12.59
N GLY A 40 3.54 3.23 13.34
CA GLY A 40 4.34 3.76 14.44
C GLY A 40 5.41 4.77 14.00
N ARG A 41 5.50 5.08 12.70
CA ARG A 41 6.49 6.03 12.18
C ARG A 41 6.20 7.47 12.59
N GLY A 42 4.94 7.86 12.71
CA GLY A 42 4.56 9.21 13.13
C GLY A 42 5.19 9.57 14.49
N ALA A 43 5.04 8.68 15.48
CA ALA A 43 5.66 8.83 16.80
C ALA A 43 7.19 8.65 16.79
N GLY A 44 7.73 7.93 15.79
CA GLY A 44 9.16 7.72 15.60
C GLY A 44 9.88 8.86 14.88
N THR A 45 9.20 9.96 14.57
CA THR A 45 9.76 11.15 13.92
C THR A 45 9.43 12.42 14.71
N ARG A 46 10.11 13.54 14.39
CA ARG A 46 9.66 14.84 14.90
C ARG A 46 8.27 15.18 14.35
N PRO A 47 7.44 15.91 15.11
CA PRO A 47 6.19 16.45 14.59
C PRO A 47 6.41 17.33 13.34
N PRO A 48 5.40 17.43 12.45
CA PRO A 48 5.44 18.38 11.35
C PRO A 48 5.44 19.82 11.90
N THR A 49 6.20 20.69 11.25
CA THR A 49 6.17 22.13 11.53
C THR A 49 4.96 22.77 10.86
N GLU A 50 4.53 23.94 11.34
CA GLU A 50 3.45 24.68 10.69
C GLU A 50 3.76 25.04 9.23
N ALA A 51 5.03 25.27 8.90
CA ALA A 51 5.45 25.56 7.53
C ALA A 51 5.22 24.36 6.61
N GLU A 52 5.55 23.15 7.08
CA GLU A 52 5.29 21.90 6.37
C GLU A 52 3.79 21.62 6.21
N LEU A 53 3.00 21.88 7.27
CA LEU A 53 1.54 21.78 7.23
C LEU A 53 0.93 22.76 6.21
N ARG A 54 1.45 23.99 6.10
CA ARG A 54 0.98 24.96 5.10
C ARG A 54 1.41 24.61 3.68
N ALA A 55 2.60 24.03 3.51
CA ALA A 55 3.16 23.69 2.19
C ALA A 55 2.54 22.42 1.57
N THR A 56 1.85 21.60 2.35
CA THR A 56 1.27 20.33 1.90
C THR A 56 -0.22 20.49 1.68
N ILE A 57 -0.81 20.02 0.57
CA ILE A 57 -2.28 19.91 0.43
C ILE A 57 -2.69 18.47 0.76
N VAL A 58 -3.70 18.31 1.62
CA VAL A 58 -4.28 17.00 1.93
C VAL A 58 -5.68 16.96 1.33
N LEU A 59 -5.95 15.88 0.59
CA LEU A 59 -7.25 15.65 -0.04
C LEU A 59 -7.93 14.44 0.60
N ALA A 60 -9.19 14.59 0.96
CA ALA A 60 -10.06 13.51 1.40
C ALA A 60 -11.06 13.18 0.29
N MET A 61 -11.33 11.90 0.09
CA MET A 61 -12.33 11.43 -0.87
C MET A 61 -13.26 10.43 -0.18
N PRO A 62 -14.59 10.61 -0.27
CA PRO A 62 -15.53 9.64 0.28
C PRO A 62 -15.43 8.31 -0.50
N LEU A 63 -15.73 7.21 0.19
CA LEU A 63 -15.76 5.86 -0.41
C LEU A 63 -17.20 5.41 -0.73
N ASP A 64 -18.11 6.38 -0.91
CA ASP A 64 -19.54 6.12 -1.14
C ASP A 64 -19.80 5.40 -2.47
N GLU A 65 -18.97 5.66 -3.48
CA GLU A 65 -19.02 5.01 -4.79
C GLU A 65 -17.69 4.27 -5.07
N ALA A 66 -17.72 2.95 -4.97
CA ALA A 66 -16.58 2.11 -5.29
C ALA A 66 -17.00 0.78 -5.92
N SER A 67 -16.12 0.23 -6.76
CA SER A 67 -16.24 -1.12 -7.29
C SER A 67 -14.98 -1.92 -7.00
N ALA A 68 -15.12 -3.20 -6.66
CA ALA A 68 -14.01 -4.09 -6.37
C ALA A 68 -14.10 -5.35 -7.25
N LYS A 69 -12.95 -5.82 -7.73
CA LYS A 69 -12.85 -7.08 -8.46
C LYS A 69 -11.67 -7.90 -7.93
N VAL A 70 -11.97 -9.18 -7.66
CA VAL A 70 -11.00 -10.14 -7.14
C VAL A 70 -11.04 -11.38 -8.01
N ARG A 71 -9.86 -11.85 -8.45
CA ARG A 71 -9.68 -13.16 -9.05
C ARG A 71 -8.66 -13.93 -8.23
N THR A 72 -9.02 -15.13 -7.82
CA THR A 72 -8.13 -16.07 -7.12
C THR A 72 -8.38 -17.48 -7.66
N GLY A 73 -7.48 -18.41 -7.32
CA GLY A 73 -7.65 -19.82 -7.67
C GLY A 73 -6.91 -20.25 -8.96
N PRO A 74 -7.12 -21.52 -9.37
CA PRO A 74 -6.44 -22.13 -10.51
C PRO A 74 -6.93 -21.59 -11.87
N PRO A 75 -6.28 -21.99 -12.99
CA PRO A 75 -6.88 -21.89 -14.32
C PRO A 75 -8.24 -22.58 -14.39
N VAL A 76 -9.09 -22.10 -15.30
CA VAL A 76 -10.39 -22.72 -15.62
C VAL A 76 -10.34 -22.98 -17.11
N ASP A 77 -10.13 -24.23 -17.49
CA ASP A 77 -10.01 -24.66 -18.89
C ASP A 77 -11.30 -25.35 -19.36
N ASP A 78 -11.50 -25.39 -20.67
CA ASP A 78 -12.64 -26.06 -21.28
C ASP A 78 -12.49 -27.59 -21.21
N ALA A 79 -13.61 -28.31 -21.28
CA ALA A 79 -13.60 -29.78 -21.14
C ALA A 79 -12.70 -30.48 -22.18
N ASP A 80 -12.61 -29.94 -23.39
CA ASP A 80 -11.80 -30.49 -24.48
C ASP A 80 -10.29 -30.33 -24.25
N ASP A 81 -9.89 -29.40 -23.38
CA ASP A 81 -8.49 -29.19 -22.98
C ASP A 81 -8.09 -30.06 -21.77
N LEU A 82 -9.06 -30.65 -21.06
CA LEU A 82 -8.79 -31.49 -19.91
C LEU A 82 -8.15 -32.82 -20.33
N GLY A 83 -7.00 -33.15 -19.74
CA GLY A 83 -6.26 -34.38 -20.00
C GLY A 83 -5.17 -34.25 -21.07
N LEU A 84 -5.02 -33.07 -21.68
CA LEU A 84 -3.85 -32.76 -22.48
C LEU A 84 -2.59 -32.84 -21.61
N ALA A 85 -1.49 -33.34 -22.18
CA ALA A 85 -0.19 -33.45 -21.50
C ALA A 85 0.55 -32.08 -21.46
N VAL A 86 -0.13 -31.04 -20.96
CA VAL A 86 0.36 -29.66 -20.86
C VAL A 86 0.29 -29.19 -19.42
N TRP A 87 1.31 -28.48 -18.96
CA TRP A 87 1.31 -27.92 -17.60
C TRP A 87 0.32 -26.75 -17.49
N ALA A 88 -0.50 -26.78 -16.44
CA ALA A 88 -1.39 -25.69 -16.05
C ALA A 88 -1.22 -25.41 -14.56
N GLY A 89 -1.24 -24.15 -14.16
CA GLY A 89 -1.05 -23.76 -12.77
C GLY A 89 -1.07 -22.26 -12.57
N VAL A 90 -0.69 -21.85 -11.36
CA VAL A 90 -0.57 -20.45 -10.96
C VAL A 90 0.88 -20.20 -10.59
N LEU A 91 1.47 -19.13 -11.10
CA LEU A 91 2.71 -18.56 -10.58
C LEU A 91 2.36 -17.46 -9.56
N PRO A 92 2.53 -17.69 -8.24
CA PRO A 92 2.21 -16.66 -7.25
C PRO A 92 3.23 -15.51 -7.31
N LEU A 93 2.74 -14.28 -7.25
CA LEU A 93 3.56 -13.07 -7.15
C LEU A 93 3.33 -12.37 -5.82
N SER A 94 4.40 -11.92 -5.19
CA SER A 94 4.36 -11.23 -3.90
C SER A 94 5.27 -10.00 -3.90
N VAL A 95 4.84 -8.94 -3.22
CA VAL A 95 5.71 -7.79 -2.91
C VAL A 95 6.38 -8.08 -1.56
N VAL A 96 7.71 -8.13 -1.55
CA VAL A 96 8.51 -8.42 -0.36
C VAL A 96 9.47 -7.25 -0.13
N PRO A 97 9.53 -6.66 1.08
CA PRO A 97 10.52 -5.63 1.37
C PRO A 97 11.95 -6.19 1.34
N GLY A 98 12.90 -5.35 0.92
CA GLY A 98 14.33 -5.62 1.10
C GLY A 98 14.79 -5.37 2.54
N VAL A 99 16.09 -5.52 2.76
CA VAL A 99 16.73 -5.16 4.03
C VAL A 99 16.79 -3.63 4.15
N PRO A 100 16.44 -3.02 5.30
CA PRO A 100 16.61 -1.58 5.49
C PRO A 100 18.08 -1.16 5.36
N GLU A 101 18.32 -0.13 4.56
CA GLU A 101 19.64 0.45 4.36
C GLU A 101 19.72 1.78 5.13
N PRO A 102 20.64 1.91 6.11
CA PRO A 102 20.77 3.15 6.88
C PRO A 102 21.35 4.27 6.00
N ASP A 103 20.91 5.50 6.25
CA ASP A 103 21.51 6.70 5.65
C ASP A 103 23.01 6.77 6.02
N PRO A 104 23.94 6.96 5.06
CA PRO A 104 25.35 7.19 5.36
C PRO A 104 25.62 8.38 6.32
N GLY A 105 24.71 9.36 6.37
CA GLY A 105 24.76 10.50 7.30
C GLY A 105 24.12 10.25 8.66
N LEU A 106 23.61 9.04 8.92
CA LEU A 106 22.98 8.69 10.19
C LEU A 106 24.00 8.83 11.34
N LEU A 107 23.59 9.51 12.41
CA LEU A 107 24.44 9.68 13.58
C LEU A 107 24.83 8.33 14.17
N ALA A 108 26.11 8.21 14.56
CA ALA A 108 26.62 7.01 15.20
C ALA A 108 25.81 6.68 16.48
N GLY A 109 25.45 5.40 16.63
CA GLY A 109 24.67 4.92 17.77
C GLY A 109 23.14 5.04 17.61
N VAL A 110 22.64 5.62 16.51
CA VAL A 110 21.20 5.54 16.20
C VAL A 110 20.91 4.17 15.60
N GLU A 111 20.16 3.36 16.35
CA GLU A 111 19.78 2.01 15.95
C GLU A 111 18.57 2.00 15.02
N LEU A 112 18.46 0.95 14.21
CA LEU A 112 17.30 0.70 13.36
C LEU A 112 16.05 0.46 14.24
N PRO A 113 14.98 1.28 14.12
CA PRO A 113 13.78 1.09 14.93
C PRO A 113 13.05 -0.21 14.58
N ASP A 114 12.47 -0.87 15.59
CA ASP A 114 11.72 -2.12 15.43
C ASP A 114 10.59 -2.04 14.39
N HIS A 115 9.88 -0.90 14.33
CA HIS A 115 8.78 -0.69 13.39
C HIS A 115 9.23 -0.64 11.92
N VAL A 116 10.52 -0.38 11.68
CA VAL A 116 11.16 -0.46 10.36
C VAL A 116 11.77 -1.84 10.14
N ALA A 117 12.49 -2.37 11.13
CA ALA A 117 13.14 -3.69 11.06
C ALA A 117 12.14 -4.83 10.79
N ARG A 118 10.93 -4.70 11.32
CA ARG A 118 9.85 -5.69 11.19
C ARG A 118 8.75 -5.25 10.23
N TRP A 119 8.99 -4.20 9.45
CA TRP A 119 7.97 -3.66 8.56
C TRP A 119 7.48 -4.71 7.59
N ARG A 120 6.16 -4.81 7.47
CA ARG A 120 5.48 -5.57 6.44
C ARG A 120 4.39 -4.70 5.85
N ARG A 121 4.17 -4.84 4.55
CA ARG A 121 3.02 -4.20 3.91
C ARG A 121 1.74 -4.72 4.59
N PRO A 122 0.83 -3.83 5.03
CA PRO A 122 -0.49 -4.22 5.52
C PRO A 122 -1.29 -5.03 4.49
#